data_AF-A0A7Y9MWT1-F1
#
_entry.id   AF-A0A7Y9MWT1-F1
#
_cell.length_a   1.000
_cell.length_b   1.000
_cell.length_c   1.000
_cell.angle_alpha   90.00
_cell.angle_beta   90.00
_cell.angle_gamma   90.00
#
_symmetry.space_group_name_H-M   'P 1'
#
loop_
_entity.id
_entity.type
_entity.pdbx_description
1 polymer ?
#
loop_
_entity_poly.entity_id
_entity_poly.type
_entity_poly.pdbx_seq_one_letter_code
_entity_poly.pdbx_strand_id
1 'polypeptide(L)'
;MSGTQKVAPALVVIGVTAAVLVGCTSPVAVQTPKASAPAVDLRTAAEAASTPKPTEPERCSGMSEVYSDGDGLYWERHGTLRDLGAREFARGEVTVDEDGTPVTYTVEPGDVEAVVAERLCAYPNLGSMNHRRDIHPGQVLWLTPDPDLPWVPYYNPHDAPGGFQQIPYQQAIESAGAAVDAGDVDTVRAIWNGTLKGMFATQETIDAVQKVVDSGDLEALRQLFS
;
A
#
# COMPACT_ATOMS: atom_id res chain seq x y z
N MET A 1 24.76 27.29 42.71
CA MET A 1 23.87 28.42 42.36
C MET A 1 22.59 27.83 41.82
N SER A 2 21.53 27.93 42.61
CA SER A 2 20.19 27.43 42.30
C SER A 2 19.53 28.23 41.18
N GLY A 3 18.76 27.54 40.35
CA GLY A 3 17.92 28.14 39.31
C GLY A 3 16.81 27.20 38.89
N THR A 4 15.96 26.79 39.83
CA THR A 4 14.69 26.10 39.59
C THR A 4 13.65 27.13 39.14
N GLN A 5 13.12 26.98 37.92
CA GLN A 5 11.94 27.72 37.47
C GLN A 5 10.82 26.72 37.17
N LYS A 6 9.78 26.78 38.01
CA LYS A 6 8.48 26.09 37.85
C LYS A 6 7.43 27.11 37.39
N VAL A 7 6.26 26.58 37.00
CA VAL A 7 4.95 27.21 36.72
C VAL A 7 4.72 27.44 35.21
N ALA A 8 3.64 26.98 34.55
CA ALA A 8 2.47 26.13 34.84
C ALA A 8 1.82 25.69 33.50
N PRO A 9 0.95 24.67 33.49
CA PRO A 9 0.25 24.23 32.27
C PRO A 9 -1.02 25.06 32.02
N ALA A 10 -1.23 25.51 30.78
CA ALA A 10 -2.49 26.09 30.33
C ALA A 10 -3.41 24.99 29.81
N LEU A 11 -4.47 24.69 30.57
CA LEU A 11 -5.59 23.86 30.15
C LEU A 11 -6.51 24.68 29.23
N VAL A 12 -6.65 24.26 27.97
CA VAL A 12 -7.68 24.77 27.06
C VAL A 12 -8.87 23.80 27.10
N VAL A 13 -9.98 24.28 27.67
CA VAL A 13 -11.28 23.62 27.66
C VAL A 13 -12.13 24.26 26.56
N ILE A 14 -12.45 23.48 25.52
CA ILE A 14 -13.50 23.78 24.52
C ILE A 14 -14.13 22.40 24.27
N GLY A 15 -15.38 22.07 24.62
CA GLY A 15 -16.62 22.83 24.54
C GLY A 15 -17.59 21.98 23.71
N VAL A 16 -18.13 20.90 24.29
CA VAL A 16 -19.05 19.96 23.62
C VAL A 16 -20.44 20.59 23.57
N THR A 17 -20.91 20.94 22.37
CA THR A 17 -22.32 21.32 22.14
C THR A 17 -23.07 20.14 21.54
N ALA A 18 -23.88 19.47 22.36
CA ALA A 18 -24.89 18.51 21.92
C ALA A 18 -26.14 19.27 21.44
N ALA A 19 -26.53 19.08 20.18
CA ALA A 19 -27.83 19.50 19.68
C ALA A 19 -28.73 18.27 19.53
N VAL A 20 -29.68 18.14 20.45
CA VAL A 20 -30.79 17.17 20.37
C VAL A 20 -32.00 17.93 19.86
N LEU A 21 -32.53 17.56 18.69
CA LEU A 21 -33.87 17.96 18.25
C LEU A 21 -34.76 16.72 18.19
N VAL A 22 -35.67 16.66 19.16
CA VAL A 22 -36.82 15.76 19.26
C VAL A 22 -38.06 16.49 18.75
N GLY A 23 -38.90 15.79 17.97
CA GLY A 23 -40.30 16.16 17.65
C GLY A 23 -40.71 15.64 16.28
N CYS A 24 -41.38 14.50 16.09
CA CYS A 24 -42.75 14.05 16.47
C CYS A 24 -43.90 14.53 15.56
N THR A 25 -44.44 13.56 14.80
CA THR A 25 -45.87 13.32 14.38
C THR A 25 -46.54 14.35 13.44
N SER A 26 -47.25 13.96 12.36
CA SER A 26 -48.25 12.89 12.20
C SER A 26 -48.40 12.40 10.74
N PRO A 27 -48.99 11.19 10.50
CA PRO A 27 -49.23 10.67 9.16
C PRO A 27 -50.46 11.32 8.53
N VAL A 28 -50.32 11.82 7.30
CA VAL A 28 -51.46 12.19 6.45
C VAL A 28 -51.95 10.93 5.75
N ALA A 29 -53.14 10.46 6.14
CA ALA A 29 -53.91 9.49 5.36
C ALA A 29 -54.41 10.18 4.09
N VAL A 30 -53.78 9.89 2.95
CA VAL A 30 -54.32 10.27 1.63
C VAL A 30 -55.04 9.07 1.05
N GLN A 31 -56.33 9.26 0.84
CA GLN A 31 -57.28 8.33 0.25
C GLN A 31 -56.81 7.88 -1.14
N THR A 32 -56.87 6.58 -1.39
CA THR A 32 -56.69 5.98 -2.71
C THR A 32 -57.85 6.35 -3.63
N PRO A 33 -57.65 7.07 -4.74
CA PRO A 33 -58.64 7.13 -5.80
C PRO A 33 -58.51 5.86 -6.65
N LYS A 34 -59.54 5.04 -6.67
CA LYS A 34 -59.69 3.95 -7.63
C LYS A 34 -59.93 4.58 -9.01
N ALA A 35 -58.89 4.61 -9.85
CA ALA A 35 -58.98 5.01 -11.24
C ALA A 35 -58.77 3.80 -12.16
N SER A 36 -59.73 3.57 -13.06
CA SER A 36 -59.71 2.55 -14.09
C SER A 36 -58.48 2.67 -14.98
N ALA A 37 -57.77 1.57 -15.19
CA ALA A 37 -56.73 1.48 -16.20
C ALA A 37 -57.36 1.51 -17.62
N PRO A 38 -56.86 2.31 -18.56
CA PRO A 38 -57.04 2.01 -19.97
C PRO A 38 -56.11 0.84 -20.32
N ALA A 39 -56.62 -0.12 -21.08
CA ALA A 39 -55.79 -1.17 -21.67
C ALA A 39 -54.81 -0.52 -22.64
N VAL A 40 -53.55 -0.37 -22.23
CA VAL A 40 -52.45 0.00 -23.13
C VAL A 40 -52.13 -1.25 -23.94
N ASP A 41 -52.36 -1.15 -25.25
CA ASP A 41 -52.01 -2.16 -26.24
C ASP A 41 -50.48 -2.37 -26.23
N LEU A 42 -50.02 -3.43 -25.58
CA LEU A 42 -48.60 -3.77 -25.36
C LEU A 42 -47.87 -4.24 -26.63
N ARG A 43 -48.47 -4.08 -27.82
CA ARG A 43 -47.97 -4.76 -29.03
C ARG A 43 -46.95 -3.99 -29.87
N THR A 44 -46.50 -2.81 -29.44
CA THR A 44 -45.54 -2.02 -30.24
C THR A 44 -44.43 -1.35 -29.40
N ALA A 45 -43.84 -2.09 -28.46
CA ALA A 45 -42.57 -1.73 -27.83
C ALA A 45 -41.71 -2.98 -27.57
N ALA A 46 -41.63 -3.85 -28.57
CA ALA A 46 -40.69 -4.97 -28.61
C ALA A 46 -39.72 -4.77 -29.78
N GLU A 47 -39.17 -3.56 -29.91
CA GLU A 47 -38.07 -3.27 -30.82
C GLU A 47 -36.82 -3.01 -29.98
N ALA A 48 -36.09 -4.10 -29.74
CA ALA A 48 -34.67 -4.20 -29.40
C ALA A 48 -34.07 -3.10 -28.50
N ALA A 49 -34.46 -3.05 -27.22
CA ALA A 49 -33.52 -2.65 -26.18
C ALA A 49 -32.58 -3.84 -25.92
N SER A 50 -31.57 -4.01 -26.76
CA SER A 50 -30.45 -4.91 -26.45
C SER A 50 -29.71 -4.32 -25.25
N THR A 51 -29.95 -4.85 -24.06
CA THR A 51 -29.10 -4.58 -22.90
C THR A 51 -27.66 -4.87 -23.33
N PRO A 52 -26.72 -3.92 -23.24
CA PRO A 52 -25.33 -4.21 -23.56
C PRO A 52 -24.90 -5.38 -22.68
N LYS A 53 -24.41 -6.45 -23.31
CA LYS A 53 -23.81 -7.57 -22.61
C LYS A 53 -22.73 -6.99 -21.70
N PRO A 54 -22.67 -7.35 -20.40
CA PRO A 54 -21.57 -6.91 -19.55
C PRO A 54 -20.26 -7.26 -20.26
N THR A 55 -19.47 -6.25 -20.60
CA THR A 55 -18.11 -6.48 -21.07
C THR A 55 -17.39 -7.19 -19.94
N GLU A 56 -16.86 -8.39 -20.20
CA GLU A 56 -16.02 -9.04 -19.20
C GLU A 56 -14.89 -8.08 -18.83
N PRO A 57 -14.60 -7.90 -17.53
CA PRO A 57 -13.49 -7.07 -17.13
C PRO A 57 -12.23 -7.60 -17.81
N GLU A 58 -11.42 -6.67 -18.31
CA GLU A 58 -10.14 -7.00 -18.89
C GLU A 58 -9.31 -7.80 -17.87
N ARG A 59 -8.59 -8.82 -18.35
CA ARG A 59 -7.72 -9.67 -17.54
C ARG A 59 -6.28 -9.53 -18.01
N CYS A 60 -5.35 -9.75 -17.10
CA CYS A 60 -3.94 -9.79 -17.42
C CYS A 60 -3.61 -11.00 -18.31
N SER A 61 -2.91 -10.77 -19.42
CA SER A 61 -2.38 -11.84 -20.28
C SER A 61 -1.17 -12.54 -19.66
N GLY A 62 -0.55 -11.90 -18.66
CA GLY A 62 0.55 -12.40 -17.85
C GLY A 62 0.76 -11.47 -16.66
N MET A 63 1.38 -11.96 -15.59
CA MET A 63 1.70 -11.18 -14.41
C MET A 63 3.13 -10.67 -14.50
N SER A 64 3.34 -9.41 -14.12
CA SER A 64 4.65 -8.84 -13.92
C SER A 64 5.16 -9.20 -12.53
N GLU A 65 6.37 -9.74 -12.46
CA GLU A 65 6.96 -10.26 -11.23
C GLU A 65 8.29 -9.55 -10.97
N VAL A 66 8.61 -9.35 -9.70
CA VAL A 66 9.94 -8.93 -9.28
C VAL A 66 10.65 -10.16 -8.74
N TYR A 67 11.82 -10.43 -9.28
CA TYR A 67 12.60 -11.60 -8.93
C TYR A 67 14.09 -11.22 -8.92
N SER A 68 14.88 -12.01 -8.21
CA SER A 68 16.34 -11.93 -8.21
C SER A 68 16.90 -13.05 -9.07
N ASP A 69 17.88 -12.74 -9.91
CA ASP A 69 18.69 -13.76 -10.58
C ASP A 69 19.59 -14.45 -9.54
N GLY A 70 19.13 -15.60 -9.04
CA GLY A 70 19.85 -16.40 -8.03
C GLY A 70 19.66 -15.88 -6.60
N ASP A 71 20.64 -16.15 -5.73
CA ASP A 71 20.66 -15.71 -4.31
C ASP A 71 21.06 -14.23 -4.14
N GLY A 72 20.78 -13.41 -5.17
CA GLY A 72 21.32 -12.07 -5.37
C GLY A 72 20.61 -10.95 -4.61
N LEU A 73 21.33 -9.83 -4.46
CA LEU A 73 20.86 -8.60 -3.81
C LEU A 73 20.10 -7.67 -4.75
N TYR A 74 20.18 -7.94 -6.05
CA TYR A 74 19.67 -7.07 -7.10
C TYR A 74 18.48 -7.78 -7.73
N TRP A 75 17.34 -7.09 -7.72
CA TRP A 75 16.09 -7.64 -8.18
C TRP A 75 15.57 -6.74 -9.28
N GLU A 76 15.02 -7.36 -10.30
CA GLU A 76 14.46 -6.65 -11.43
C GLU A 76 13.03 -7.10 -11.69
N ARG A 77 12.28 -6.20 -12.32
CA ARG A 77 10.92 -6.49 -12.73
C ARG A 77 10.91 -7.13 -14.11
N HIS A 78 10.28 -8.28 -14.21
CA HIS A 78 9.94 -8.93 -15.48
C HIS A 78 8.48 -8.73 -15.85
N GLY A 79 8.24 -8.55 -17.14
CA GLY A 79 6.93 -8.16 -17.65
C GLY A 79 6.60 -6.69 -17.39
N THR A 80 5.42 -6.27 -17.85
CA THR A 80 4.99 -4.87 -17.80
C THR A 80 3.79 -4.74 -16.87
N LEU A 81 3.87 -3.81 -15.92
CA LEU A 81 2.73 -3.44 -15.09
C LEU A 81 1.67 -2.74 -15.93
N ARG A 82 0.41 -2.99 -15.62
CA ARG A 82 -0.73 -2.35 -16.30
C ARG A 82 -1.83 -2.08 -15.29
N ASP A 83 -2.29 -0.84 -15.20
CA ASP A 83 -3.47 -0.54 -14.40
C ASP A 83 -4.75 -0.82 -15.22
N LEU A 84 -5.47 -1.88 -14.83
CA LEU A 84 -6.78 -2.25 -15.39
C LEU A 84 -7.94 -1.43 -14.80
N GLY A 85 -7.63 -0.41 -14.00
CA GLY A 85 -8.58 0.51 -13.40
C GLY A 85 -9.09 0.09 -12.03
N ALA A 86 -9.51 1.10 -11.26
CA ALA A 86 -10.02 0.93 -9.90
C ALA A 86 -11.23 -0.02 -9.86
N ARG A 87 -11.26 -0.86 -8.83
CA ARG A 87 -12.30 -1.89 -8.62
C ARG A 87 -12.58 -2.11 -7.14
N GLU A 88 -13.62 -2.89 -6.85
CA GLU A 88 -13.89 -3.32 -5.48
C GLU A 88 -12.64 -4.01 -4.91
N PHE A 89 -12.24 -3.63 -3.70
CA PHE A 89 -11.01 -4.09 -3.03
C PHE A 89 -9.67 -3.71 -3.70
N ALA A 90 -9.67 -2.78 -4.68
CA ALA A 90 -8.46 -2.15 -5.21
C ALA A 90 -8.78 -0.75 -5.74
N ARG A 91 -9.07 0.18 -4.82
CA ARG A 91 -9.51 1.56 -5.11
C ARG A 91 -8.40 2.59 -4.97
N GLY A 92 -7.24 2.18 -4.49
CA GLY A 92 -6.06 3.00 -4.31
C GLY A 92 -5.64 3.79 -5.54
N GLU A 93 -4.96 4.89 -5.27
CA GLU A 93 -4.40 5.76 -6.31
C GLU A 93 -3.18 5.09 -6.93
N VAL A 94 -3.10 5.13 -8.27
CA VAL A 94 -1.93 4.68 -9.02
C VAL A 94 -1.24 5.91 -9.60
N THR A 95 0.07 6.02 -9.38
CA THR A 95 0.89 6.95 -10.13
C THR A 95 1.60 6.21 -11.26
N VAL A 96 1.88 6.93 -12.35
CA VAL A 96 2.53 6.38 -13.54
C VAL A 96 3.76 7.21 -13.91
N ASP A 97 4.71 6.56 -14.57
CA ASP A 97 5.84 7.24 -15.21
C ASP A 97 5.45 7.93 -16.53
N GLU A 98 6.44 8.47 -17.24
CA GLU A 98 6.26 9.17 -18.52
C GLU A 98 5.69 8.27 -19.62
N ASP A 99 5.90 6.96 -19.54
CA ASP A 99 5.41 5.95 -20.49
C ASP A 99 4.01 5.43 -20.10
N GLY A 100 3.47 5.87 -18.95
CA GLY A 100 2.19 5.42 -18.43
C GLY A 100 2.25 4.10 -17.67
N THR A 101 3.45 3.62 -17.31
CA THR A 101 3.63 2.40 -16.51
C THR A 101 3.38 2.73 -15.04
N PRO A 102 2.58 1.91 -14.30
CA PRO A 102 2.42 2.08 -12.86
C PRO A 102 3.75 2.03 -12.11
N VAL A 103 4.02 3.04 -11.28
CA VAL A 103 5.23 3.11 -10.44
C VAL A 103 4.94 3.08 -8.95
N THR A 104 3.81 3.66 -8.51
CA THR A 104 3.34 3.50 -7.13
C THR A 104 1.84 3.21 -7.03
N TYR A 105 1.45 2.59 -5.93
CA TYR A 105 0.05 2.39 -5.53
C TYR A 105 -0.15 2.84 -4.08
N THR A 106 -1.03 3.80 -3.84
CA THR A 106 -1.41 4.21 -2.48
C THR A 106 -2.61 3.41 -2.01
N VAL A 107 -2.43 2.61 -0.96
CA VAL A 107 -3.43 1.68 -0.45
C VAL A 107 -4.60 2.41 0.18
N GLU A 108 -5.82 2.11 -0.26
CA GLU A 108 -7.05 2.66 0.32
C GLU A 108 -7.66 1.71 1.38
N PRO A 109 -8.47 2.23 2.32
CA PRO A 109 -9.24 1.39 3.23
C PRO A 109 -10.09 0.35 2.49
N GLY A 110 -9.90 -0.92 2.85
CA GLY A 110 -10.61 -2.06 2.26
C GLY A 110 -9.95 -2.65 1.02
N ASP A 111 -8.78 -2.15 0.60
CA ASP A 111 -7.99 -2.81 -0.43
C ASP A 111 -7.49 -4.19 0.03
N VAL A 112 -7.41 -5.13 -0.91
CA VAL A 112 -6.92 -6.50 -0.70
C VAL A 112 -5.77 -6.73 -1.67
N GLU A 113 -4.59 -7.11 -1.15
CA GLU A 113 -3.36 -7.24 -1.93
C GLU A 113 -3.53 -8.05 -3.22
N ALA A 114 -4.19 -9.21 -3.15
CA ALA A 114 -4.41 -10.05 -4.32
C ALA A 114 -5.22 -9.34 -5.44
N VAL A 115 -6.17 -8.49 -5.06
CA VAL A 115 -7.02 -7.73 -6.00
C VAL A 115 -6.29 -6.50 -6.53
N VAL A 116 -5.46 -5.87 -5.70
CA VAL A 116 -4.53 -4.81 -6.12
C VAL A 116 -3.55 -5.36 -7.14
N ALA A 117 -2.95 -6.51 -6.87
CA ALA A 117 -2.02 -7.19 -7.77
C ALA A 117 -2.69 -7.57 -9.09
N GLU A 118 -3.92 -8.12 -9.07
CA GLU A 118 -4.69 -8.38 -10.29
C GLU A 118 -4.99 -7.10 -11.08
N ARG A 119 -5.39 -6.02 -10.40
CA ARG A 119 -5.62 -4.71 -11.05
C ARG A 119 -4.38 -4.21 -11.76
N LEU A 120 -3.20 -4.40 -11.17
CA LEU A 120 -1.91 -3.90 -11.68
C LEU A 120 -1.19 -4.87 -12.62
N CYS A 121 -1.78 -6.05 -12.89
CA CYS A 121 -1.11 -7.15 -13.55
C CYS A 121 0.24 -7.50 -12.91
N ALA A 122 0.29 -7.53 -11.58
CA ALA A 122 1.47 -7.84 -10.78
C ALA A 122 1.32 -9.19 -10.06
N TYR A 123 2.44 -9.84 -9.75
CA TYR A 123 2.44 -11.00 -8.85
C TYR A 123 1.97 -10.60 -7.44
N PRO A 124 1.18 -11.43 -6.72
CA PRO A 124 0.55 -11.04 -5.46
C PRO A 124 1.51 -11.15 -4.25
N ASN A 125 2.60 -10.38 -4.27
CA ASN A 125 3.60 -10.28 -3.20
C ASN A 125 4.00 -8.82 -2.89
N LEU A 126 3.15 -7.86 -3.25
CA LEU A 126 3.39 -6.42 -3.16
C LEU A 126 3.78 -5.94 -1.76
N GLY A 127 3.19 -6.50 -0.70
CA GLY A 127 3.53 -6.18 0.69
C GLY A 127 4.97 -6.57 1.01
N SER A 128 5.36 -7.80 0.68
CA SER A 128 6.73 -8.28 0.92
C SER A 128 7.77 -7.54 0.09
N MET A 129 7.40 -7.08 -1.11
CA MET A 129 8.22 -6.20 -1.93
C MET A 129 8.48 -4.83 -1.29
N ASN A 130 7.55 -4.38 -0.45
CA ASN A 130 7.60 -3.10 0.25
C ASN A 130 7.90 -3.32 1.75
N HIS A 131 8.71 -4.34 2.05
CA HIS A 131 9.22 -4.59 3.40
C HIS A 131 8.14 -4.76 4.48
N ARG A 132 6.96 -5.27 4.09
CA ARG A 132 5.84 -5.55 4.99
C ARG A 132 5.36 -6.99 4.85
N ARG A 133 4.69 -7.46 5.91
CA ARG A 133 3.91 -8.70 5.86
C ARG A 133 2.60 -8.53 5.10
N ASP A 134 1.93 -7.40 5.33
CA ASP A 134 0.60 -7.08 4.82
C ASP A 134 0.57 -5.60 4.37
N ILE A 135 -0.36 -5.27 3.48
CA ILE A 135 -0.60 -3.89 3.05
C ILE A 135 -1.57 -3.18 4.01
N HIS A 136 -1.37 -1.88 4.23
CA HIS A 136 -2.21 -1.09 5.13
C HIS A 136 -2.68 0.22 4.51
N PRO A 137 -3.87 0.75 4.89
CA PRO A 137 -4.36 2.00 4.33
C PRO A 137 -3.39 3.17 4.54
N GLY A 138 -3.21 3.98 3.49
CA GLY A 138 -2.26 5.09 3.43
C GLY A 138 -0.82 4.69 3.10
N GLN A 139 -0.51 3.39 3.03
CA GLN A 139 0.81 2.93 2.60
C GLN A 139 0.99 3.19 1.11
N VAL A 140 2.16 3.72 0.74
CA VAL A 140 2.60 3.82 -0.65
C VAL A 140 3.39 2.56 -0.98
N LEU A 141 2.94 1.79 -1.97
CA LEU A 141 3.65 0.64 -2.51
C LEU A 141 4.46 1.08 -3.72
N TRP A 142 5.76 0.90 -3.67
CA TRP A 142 6.69 1.04 -4.76
C TRP A 142 6.65 -0.23 -5.60
N LEU A 143 6.39 -0.05 -6.90
CA LEU A 143 6.12 -1.16 -7.80
C LEU A 143 7.34 -1.50 -8.65
N THR A 144 8.24 -0.57 -8.91
CA THR A 144 9.38 -0.79 -9.81
C THR A 144 10.67 -0.60 -9.05
N PRO A 145 11.38 -1.68 -8.66
CA PRO A 145 12.70 -1.55 -8.05
C PRO A 145 13.71 -1.05 -9.08
N ASP A 146 14.70 -0.30 -8.61
CA ASP A 146 15.92 0.02 -9.34
C ASP A 146 16.85 -1.21 -9.33
N PRO A 147 17.12 -1.84 -10.48
CA PRO A 147 17.95 -3.05 -10.53
C PRO A 147 19.41 -2.81 -10.15
N ASP A 148 19.87 -1.54 -10.12
CA ASP A 148 21.24 -1.19 -9.74
C ASP A 148 21.40 -0.99 -8.21
N LEU A 149 20.30 -1.03 -7.46
CA LEU A 149 20.29 -0.88 -6.00
C LEU A 149 20.06 -2.22 -5.30
N PRO A 150 20.77 -2.48 -4.18
CA PRO A 150 20.51 -3.65 -3.36
C PRO A 150 19.11 -3.60 -2.75
N TRP A 151 18.53 -4.78 -2.54
CA TRP A 151 17.25 -4.97 -1.86
C TRP A 151 17.41 -5.93 -0.68
N VAL A 152 16.78 -5.59 0.46
CA VAL A 152 16.79 -6.40 1.68
C VAL A 152 15.48 -7.19 1.81
N PRO A 153 15.51 -8.54 1.78
CA PRO A 153 14.27 -9.30 1.82
C PRO A 153 13.55 -9.14 3.18
N TYR A 154 12.22 -9.03 3.17
CA TYR A 154 11.44 -8.85 4.40
C TYR A 154 11.53 -10.03 5.39
N TYR A 155 11.55 -11.28 4.91
CA TYR A 155 11.45 -12.44 5.78
C TYR A 155 12.76 -12.82 6.47
N ASN A 156 13.85 -12.84 5.72
CA ASN A 156 15.21 -13.13 6.20
C ASN A 156 16.21 -12.81 5.09
N PRO A 157 17.48 -12.52 5.43
CA PRO A 157 18.56 -12.50 4.45
C PRO A 157 18.63 -13.80 3.65
N HIS A 158 19.07 -13.73 2.39
CA HIS A 158 19.25 -14.93 1.55
C HIS A 158 20.28 -15.91 2.14
N ASP A 159 21.26 -15.38 2.86
CA ASP A 159 22.34 -16.11 3.53
C ASP A 159 22.04 -16.46 5.00
N ALA A 160 20.78 -16.34 5.42
CA ALA A 160 20.38 -16.61 6.78
C ALA A 160 20.64 -18.08 7.17
N PRO A 161 21.34 -18.37 8.27
CA PRO A 161 21.57 -19.72 8.72
C PRO A 161 20.29 -20.36 9.29
N GLY A 162 20.29 -21.69 9.42
CA GLY A 162 19.24 -22.39 10.15
C GLY A 162 19.07 -21.85 11.57
N GLY A 163 17.82 -21.62 12.00
CA GLY A 163 17.51 -21.03 13.31
C GLY A 163 17.59 -19.51 13.37
N PHE A 164 17.62 -18.84 12.21
CA PHE A 164 17.63 -17.38 12.10
C PHE A 164 16.54 -16.71 12.94
N GLN A 165 16.91 -15.63 13.61
CA GLN A 165 16.02 -14.85 14.47
C GLN A 165 15.14 -13.91 13.62
N GLN A 166 14.15 -14.49 12.96
CA GLN A 166 13.27 -13.79 12.02
C GLN A 166 12.48 -12.64 12.66
N ILE A 167 11.95 -12.81 13.88
CA ILE A 167 11.13 -11.78 14.54
C ILE A 167 11.94 -10.50 14.80
N PRO A 168 13.12 -10.56 15.46
CA PRO A 168 13.96 -9.38 15.61
C PRO A 168 14.37 -8.72 14.28
N TYR A 169 14.62 -9.53 13.25
CA TYR A 169 14.96 -9.01 11.92
C TYR A 169 13.80 -8.20 11.32
N GLN A 170 12.60 -8.76 11.29
CA GLN A 170 11.42 -8.08 10.75
C GLN A 170 11.09 -6.80 11.49
N GLN A 171 11.19 -6.81 12.83
CA GLN A 171 11.00 -5.61 13.65
C GLN A 171 12.01 -4.51 13.30
N ALA A 172 13.26 -4.88 13.04
CA ALA A 172 14.30 -3.93 12.65
C ALA A 172 14.10 -3.40 11.22
N ILE A 173 13.68 -4.25 10.27
CA ILE A 173 13.30 -3.84 8.91
C ILE A 173 12.13 -2.85 8.95
N GLU A 174 11.04 -3.17 9.65
CA GLU A 174 9.87 -2.29 9.76
C GLU A 174 10.20 -0.98 10.47
N SER A 175 11.08 -1.01 11.47
CA SER A 175 11.55 0.20 12.16
C SER A 175 12.43 1.07 11.25
N ALA A 176 13.28 0.45 10.43
CA ALA A 176 14.09 1.16 9.45
C ALA A 176 13.19 1.79 8.37
N GLY A 177 12.22 1.04 7.84
CA GLY A 177 11.24 1.54 6.89
C GLY A 177 10.46 2.75 7.42
N ALA A 178 9.97 2.68 8.65
CA ALA A 178 9.30 3.81 9.29
C ALA A 178 10.20 5.05 9.46
N ALA A 179 11.50 4.85 9.71
CA ALA A 179 12.48 5.93 9.76
C ALA A 179 12.74 6.53 8.37
N VAL A 180 12.81 5.70 7.33
CA VAL A 180 12.91 6.16 5.92
C VAL A 180 11.69 6.99 5.53
N ASP A 181 10.48 6.51 5.84
CA ASP A 181 9.21 7.22 5.59
C ASP A 181 9.17 8.59 6.28
N ALA A 182 9.78 8.69 7.47
CA ALA A 182 9.90 9.93 8.23
C ALA A 182 11.06 10.84 7.77
N GLY A 183 11.92 10.38 6.85
CA GLY A 183 13.14 11.08 6.44
C GLY A 183 14.26 11.08 7.48
N ASP A 184 14.20 10.21 8.49
CA ASP A 184 15.16 10.12 9.60
C ASP A 184 16.31 9.15 9.26
N VAL A 185 17.23 9.65 8.43
CA VAL A 185 18.41 8.91 7.97
C VAL A 185 19.31 8.46 9.13
N ASP A 186 19.39 9.24 10.22
CA ASP A 186 20.25 8.89 11.35
C ASP A 186 19.70 7.69 12.14
N THR A 187 18.38 7.61 12.29
CA THR A 187 17.73 6.42 12.86
C THR A 187 17.93 5.20 11.96
N VAL A 188 17.82 5.34 10.63
CA VAL A 188 18.12 4.25 9.68
C VAL A 188 19.55 3.74 9.88
N ARG A 189 20.53 4.64 9.94
CA ARG A 189 21.95 4.28 10.19
C ARG A 189 22.13 3.59 11.53
N ALA A 190 21.43 4.04 12.57
CA ALA A 190 21.52 3.43 13.90
C ALA A 190 20.95 2.01 13.90
N ILE A 191 19.81 1.77 13.24
CA ILE A 191 19.19 0.44 13.13
C ILE A 191 20.06 -0.50 12.29
N TRP A 192 20.56 -0.02 11.15
CA TRP A 192 21.46 -0.80 10.31
C TRP A 192 22.71 -1.24 11.08
N ASN A 193 23.46 -0.28 11.63
CA ASN A 193 24.75 -0.57 12.27
C ASN A 193 24.60 -1.28 13.64
N GLY A 194 23.51 -1.03 14.36
CA GLY A 194 23.27 -1.58 15.70
C GLY A 194 22.60 -2.94 15.70
N THR A 195 21.81 -3.24 14.67
CA THR A 195 20.96 -4.45 14.64
C THR A 195 21.10 -5.22 13.33
N LEU A 196 20.68 -4.66 12.19
CA LEU A 196 20.52 -5.43 10.95
C LEU A 196 21.83 -5.95 10.38
N LYS A 197 22.88 -5.13 10.35
CA LYS A 197 24.18 -5.46 9.74
C LYS A 197 24.76 -6.78 10.26
N GLY A 198 24.65 -7.03 11.57
CA GLY A 198 25.15 -8.25 12.20
C GLY A 198 24.32 -9.51 11.92
N MET A 199 23.19 -9.37 11.22
CA MET A 199 22.28 -10.47 10.86
C MET A 199 22.56 -11.05 9.46
N PHE A 200 23.42 -10.39 8.67
CA PHE A 200 23.89 -10.87 7.37
C PHE A 200 25.22 -11.63 7.55
N ALA A 201 25.44 -12.68 6.76
CA ALA A 201 26.66 -13.49 6.81
C ALA A 201 27.69 -13.08 5.74
N THR A 202 27.22 -12.51 4.63
CA THR A 202 28.02 -12.23 3.44
C THR A 202 28.54 -10.80 3.47
N GLN A 203 29.86 -10.64 3.47
CA GLN A 203 30.49 -9.32 3.53
C GLN A 203 30.15 -8.45 2.31
N GLU A 204 30.03 -9.05 1.13
CA GLU A 204 29.62 -8.36 -0.10
C GLU A 204 28.24 -7.70 0.06
N THR A 205 27.27 -8.42 0.65
CA THR A 205 25.95 -7.88 1.00
C THR A 205 26.03 -6.73 1.97
N ILE A 206 26.81 -6.92 3.04
CA ILE A 206 27.00 -5.90 4.05
C ILE A 206 27.57 -4.62 3.43
N ASP A 207 28.59 -4.75 2.57
CA ASP A 207 29.26 -3.60 1.95
C ASP A 207 28.34 -2.88 0.95
N ALA A 208 27.55 -3.63 0.17
CA ALA A 208 26.59 -3.07 -0.78
C ALA A 208 25.48 -2.29 -0.06
N VAL A 209 24.86 -2.86 0.97
CA VAL A 209 23.83 -2.17 1.76
C VAL A 209 24.42 -1.00 2.54
N GLN A 210 25.61 -1.17 3.14
CA GLN A 210 26.30 -0.10 3.86
C GLN A 210 26.54 1.12 2.96
N LYS A 211 26.96 0.91 1.70
CA LYS A 211 27.21 1.99 0.76
C LYS A 211 25.97 2.88 0.55
N VAL A 212 24.79 2.27 0.46
CA VAL A 212 23.52 3.02 0.32
C VAL A 212 23.13 3.67 1.64
N VAL A 213 23.29 2.99 2.78
CA VAL A 213 23.04 3.58 4.11
C VAL A 213 23.94 4.80 4.38
N ASP A 214 25.19 4.75 3.92
CA ASP A 214 26.15 5.83 4.07
C ASP A 214 25.83 7.01 3.14
N SER A 215 25.30 6.76 1.94
CA SER A 215 24.90 7.82 1.01
C SER A 215 23.81 8.72 1.60
N GLY A 216 22.92 8.14 2.41
CA GLY A 216 21.80 8.86 3.01
C GLY A 216 20.75 9.32 1.99
N ASP A 217 20.79 8.77 0.77
CA ASP A 217 19.79 9.03 -0.26
C ASP A 217 18.46 8.37 0.13
N LEU A 218 17.42 9.18 0.35
CA LEU A 218 16.11 8.68 0.77
C LEU A 218 15.44 7.80 -0.27
N GLU A 219 15.64 8.06 -1.57
CA GLU A 219 15.04 7.22 -2.63
C GLU A 219 15.66 5.81 -2.58
N ALA A 220 17.00 5.75 -2.49
CA ALA A 220 17.70 4.47 -2.41
C ALA A 220 17.44 3.74 -1.07
N LEU A 221 17.30 4.48 0.02
CA LEU A 221 16.93 3.92 1.32
C LEU A 221 15.50 3.38 1.34
N ARG A 222 14.56 3.96 0.58
CA ARG A 222 13.21 3.40 0.44
C ARG A 222 13.26 2.02 -0.17
N GLN A 223 13.99 1.85 -1.27
CA GLN A 223 14.14 0.52 -1.86
C GLN A 223 14.78 -0.50 -0.89
N LEU A 224 15.62 -0.07 0.04
CA LEU A 224 16.23 -0.98 1.00
C LEU A 224 15.33 -1.41 2.14
N PHE A 225 14.35 -0.58 2.55
CA PHE A 225 13.66 -0.80 3.83
C PHE A 225 12.16 -0.48 3.83
N SER A 226 11.61 0.12 2.77
CA SER A 226 10.23 0.63 2.70
C SER A 226 9.43 0.09 1.53
#